data_AF-R7SYD0-F1
#
_entry.id   AF-R7SYD0-F1
#
_cell.length_a   1.000
_cell.length_b   1.000
_cell.length_c   1.000
_cell.angle_alpha   90.00
_cell.angle_beta   90.00
_cell.angle_gamma   90.00
#
_symmetry.space_group_name_H-M   'P 1'
#
loop_
_entity.id
_entity.type
_entity.pdbx_description
1 polymer ?
#
loop_
_entity_poly.entity_id
_entity_poly.type
_entity_poly.pdbx_seq_one_letter_code
_entity_poly.pdbx_strand_id
1 'polypeptide(L)'
;MSNSKCSICATGIVPAGLARSAPMSCATGDICYLRESLATPVEYILQATEVIRQDPVALQRSKAALRDLRSRSIGKYRPCLLVRNAIPGARPATVFLMGTLRREPIESPSIPKVYREFCRAIYPNSGFLDSAHFHTTPPWPHSSQWLVSYPIPLGDNNLVTVHWRFKDESTPAQVYAMDKASLEALTVHSRKTFKEWQARCNKEPEFARAVETEWRARSAALRPRRRSISDKYLHGSELLCFSPTIATYHSRAK
;
A
#
# COMPACT_ATOMS: atom_id res chain seq x y z
N MET A 1 -12.27 23.81 2.82
CA MET A 1 -11.84 23.22 1.53
C MET A 1 -13.11 22.82 0.81
N SER A 2 -13.37 23.34 -0.39
CA SER A 2 -14.57 22.91 -1.14
C SER A 2 -14.40 21.45 -1.54
N ASN A 3 -15.34 20.60 -1.13
CA ASN A 3 -15.44 19.23 -1.62
C ASN A 3 -15.89 19.30 -3.08
N SER A 4 -14.94 19.47 -4.00
CA SER A 4 -15.21 19.27 -5.42
C SER A 4 -15.64 17.82 -5.60
N LYS A 5 -16.94 17.60 -5.80
CA LYS A 5 -17.50 16.28 -6.12
C LYS A 5 -16.67 15.69 -7.25
N CYS A 6 -16.21 14.46 -7.08
CA CYS A 6 -15.46 13.75 -8.11
C CYS A 6 -16.29 13.75 -9.40
N SER A 7 -15.76 14.32 -10.49
CA SER A 7 -16.50 14.46 -11.74
C SER A 7 -16.96 13.11 -12.29
N ILE A 8 -16.16 12.06 -12.11
CA ILE A 8 -16.49 10.68 -12.50
C ILE A 8 -17.69 10.15 -11.69
N CYS A 9 -17.72 10.40 -10.37
CA CYS A 9 -18.86 10.02 -9.54
C CYS A 9 -20.10 10.89 -9.80
N ALA A 10 -19.92 12.14 -10.21
CA ALA A 10 -21.01 13.05 -10.51
C ALA A 10 -21.72 12.72 -11.84
N THR A 11 -20.98 12.24 -12.84
CA THR A 11 -21.54 11.88 -14.15
C THR A 11 -22.03 10.44 -14.22
N GLY A 12 -21.58 9.56 -13.31
CA GLY A 12 -21.88 8.12 -13.34
C GLY A 12 -21.25 7.38 -14.52
N ILE A 13 -20.51 8.09 -15.38
CA ILE A 13 -19.82 7.55 -16.53
C ILE A 13 -18.36 7.37 -16.11
N VAL A 14 -17.98 6.13 -15.80
CA VAL A 14 -16.56 5.80 -15.84
C VAL A 14 -16.21 5.65 -17.32
N PRO A 15 -15.31 6.48 -17.88
CA PRO A 15 -14.85 6.28 -19.24
C PRO A 15 -14.38 4.84 -19.33
N ALA A 16 -15.00 4.04 -20.20
CA ALA A 16 -14.46 2.75 -20.59
C ALA A 16 -13.17 3.06 -21.35
N GLY A 17 -12.11 3.38 -20.62
CA GLY A 17 -10.78 3.43 -21.21
C GLY A 17 -10.55 2.05 -21.79
N LEU A 18 -10.26 2.02 -23.09
CA LEU A 18 -9.92 0.79 -23.79
C LEU A 18 -8.84 0.09 -22.95
N ALA A 19 -9.14 -1.13 -22.48
CA ALA A 19 -8.18 -1.93 -21.75
C ALA A 19 -6.91 -2.00 -22.59
N ARG A 20 -5.81 -1.44 -22.08
CA ARG A 20 -4.54 -1.44 -22.81
C ARG A 20 -4.04 -2.88 -22.87
N SER A 21 -3.72 -3.37 -24.06
CA SER A 21 -2.94 -4.59 -24.21
C SER A 21 -1.63 -4.43 -23.45
N ALA A 22 -1.32 -5.37 -22.55
CA ALA A 22 -0.20 -5.22 -21.63
C ALA A 22 1.14 -5.07 -22.37
N PRO A 23 1.82 -3.90 -22.31
CA PRO A 23 3.20 -3.82 -22.75
C PRO A 23 4.08 -4.73 -21.89
N MET A 24 5.23 -5.17 -22.42
CA MET A 24 6.16 -6.03 -21.66
C MET A 24 6.74 -5.36 -20.40
N SER A 25 6.64 -4.03 -20.29
CA SER A 25 7.15 -3.26 -19.17
C SER A 25 6.08 -2.32 -18.60
N CYS A 26 6.16 -2.06 -17.30
CA CYS A 26 5.28 -1.11 -16.62
C CYS A 26 5.69 0.34 -16.92
N ALA A 27 4.69 1.21 -17.07
CA ALA A 27 4.84 2.65 -17.24
C ALA A 27 4.37 3.42 -16.01
N THR A 28 4.80 4.69 -15.90
CA THR A 28 4.23 5.61 -14.90
C THR A 28 2.70 5.65 -15.03
N GLY A 29 2.01 5.50 -13.90
CA GLY A 29 0.55 5.39 -13.83
C GLY A 29 0.05 3.95 -13.74
N ASP A 30 0.85 2.96 -14.17
CA ASP A 30 0.41 1.56 -14.14
C ASP A 30 0.33 1.01 -12.70
N ILE A 31 -0.68 0.18 -12.44
CA ILE A 31 -0.77 -0.63 -11.23
C ILE A 31 0.00 -1.93 -11.46
N CYS A 32 1.02 -2.09 -10.65
CA CYS A 32 2.01 -3.14 -10.78
C CYS A 32 1.99 -4.06 -9.57
N TYR A 33 2.75 -5.14 -9.69
CA TYR A 33 2.88 -6.18 -8.69
C TYR A 33 4.20 -6.02 -7.94
N LEU A 34 4.14 -5.87 -6.61
CA LEU A 34 5.33 -5.70 -5.77
C LEU A 34 5.22 -6.53 -4.49
N ARG A 35 6.32 -7.18 -4.09
CA ARG A 35 6.45 -7.84 -2.78
C ARG A 35 6.94 -6.84 -1.75
N GLU A 36 6.02 -6.28 -0.99
CA GLU A 36 6.36 -5.27 0.02
C GLU A 36 5.35 -5.29 1.17
N SER A 37 5.77 -4.81 2.34
CA SER A 37 4.90 -4.62 3.50
C SER A 37 4.23 -3.25 3.47
N LEU A 38 2.96 -3.17 3.88
CA LEU A 38 2.32 -1.87 4.13
C LEU A 38 2.98 -1.11 5.29
N ALA A 39 3.81 -1.77 6.10
CA ALA A 39 4.64 -1.14 7.13
C ALA A 39 5.74 -0.25 6.54
N THR A 40 6.20 -0.54 5.33
CA THR A 40 7.32 0.17 4.68
C THR A 40 7.06 1.67 4.51
N PRO A 41 5.92 2.13 3.94
CA PRO A 41 5.63 3.56 3.87
C PRO A 41 5.51 4.21 5.25
N VAL A 42 5.05 3.48 6.28
CA VAL A 42 4.97 4.01 7.65
C VAL A 42 6.36 4.32 8.20
N GLU A 43 7.30 3.40 8.09
CA GLU A 43 8.66 3.64 8.56
C GLU A 43 9.34 4.79 7.79
N TYR A 44 9.03 4.94 6.51
CA TYR A 44 9.48 6.09 5.72
C TYR A 44 8.89 7.42 6.21
N ILE A 45 7.59 7.46 6.50
CA ILE A 45 6.92 8.63 7.09
C ILE A 45 7.56 8.99 8.43
N LEU A 46 7.80 8.00 9.29
CA LEU A 46 8.42 8.21 10.60
C LEU A 46 9.84 8.76 10.46
N GLN A 47 10.68 8.19 9.60
CA GLN A 47 12.05 8.69 9.38
C GLN A 47 12.09 10.13 8.82
N ALA A 48 11.11 10.50 8.00
CA ALA A 48 11.00 11.82 7.42
C ALA A 48 10.33 12.85 8.35
N THR A 49 9.71 12.40 9.45
CA THR A 49 9.09 13.29 10.44
C THR A 49 10.18 13.92 11.31
N GLU A 50 10.25 15.26 11.33
CA GLU A 50 11.37 15.99 11.94
C GLU A 50 11.59 15.65 13.43
N VAL A 51 10.52 15.64 14.22
CA VAL A 51 10.57 15.29 15.65
C VAL A 51 11.15 13.89 15.87
N ILE A 52 10.84 12.92 15.00
CA ILE A 52 11.38 11.56 15.07
C ILE A 52 12.82 11.52 14.56
N ARG A 53 13.15 12.31 13.54
CA ARG A 53 14.51 12.42 12.98
C ARG A 53 15.50 12.98 14.00
N GLN A 54 15.04 13.88 14.87
CA GLN A 54 15.82 14.48 15.96
C GLN A 54 15.97 13.57 17.19
N ASP A 55 15.18 12.50 17.29
CA ASP A 55 15.33 11.45 18.32
C ASP A 55 16.19 10.29 17.75
N PRO A 56 17.46 10.14 18.17
CA PRO A 56 18.34 9.13 17.62
C PRO A 56 17.83 7.71 17.83
N VAL A 57 17.14 7.44 18.94
CA VAL A 57 16.64 6.11 19.29
C VAL A 57 15.44 5.76 18.42
N ALA A 58 14.47 6.67 18.29
CA ALA A 58 13.30 6.46 17.43
C ALA A 58 13.68 6.36 15.95
N LEU A 59 14.62 7.20 15.49
CA LEU A 59 15.17 7.12 14.14
C LEU A 59 15.85 5.78 13.90
N GLN A 60 16.68 5.31 14.84
CA GLN A 60 17.38 4.04 14.72
C GLN A 60 16.42 2.85 14.70
N ARG A 61 15.35 2.86 15.53
CA ARG A 61 14.29 1.84 15.48
C ARG A 61 13.65 1.78 14.09
N SER A 62 13.36 2.94 13.50
CA SER A 62 12.72 3.03 12.19
C SER A 62 13.64 2.55 11.07
N LYS A 63 14.93 2.91 11.12
CA LYS A 63 15.96 2.42 10.18
C LYS A 63 16.12 0.91 10.27
N ALA A 64 16.20 0.37 11.48
CA ALA A 64 16.30 -1.07 11.71
C ALA A 64 15.06 -1.81 11.19
N ALA A 65 13.86 -1.28 11.44
CA ALA A 65 12.61 -1.85 10.94
C ALA A 65 12.56 -1.87 9.40
N LEU A 66 12.93 -0.79 8.70
CA LEU A 66 13.02 -0.79 7.23
C LEU A 66 14.01 -1.83 6.70
N ARG A 67 15.18 -1.93 7.32
CA ARG A 67 16.18 -2.94 6.94
C ARG A 67 15.65 -4.36 7.12
N ASP A 68 14.95 -4.62 8.22
CA ASP A 68 14.34 -5.92 8.49
C ASP A 68 13.23 -6.26 7.48
N LEU A 69 12.38 -5.29 7.12
CA LEU A 69 11.32 -5.46 6.13
C LEU A 69 11.91 -5.84 4.76
N ARG A 70 12.99 -5.17 4.35
CA ARG A 70 13.67 -5.39 3.07
C ARG A 70 14.47 -6.68 3.01
N SER A 71 15.24 -6.98 4.05
CA SER A 71 16.18 -8.12 4.06
C SER A 71 15.48 -9.47 4.10
N ARG A 72 14.34 -9.57 4.77
CA ARG A 72 13.65 -10.86 4.98
C ARG A 72 12.65 -11.21 3.88
N SER A 73 12.61 -10.42 2.80
CA SER A 73 11.51 -10.45 1.82
C SER A 73 10.14 -10.47 2.52
N ILE A 74 10.03 -9.75 3.64
CA ILE A 74 8.81 -9.72 4.46
C ILE A 74 7.77 -8.92 3.69
N GLY A 75 6.62 -9.53 3.49
CA GLY A 75 5.52 -8.89 2.82
C GLY A 75 4.64 -9.91 2.14
N LYS A 76 3.55 -9.39 1.59
CA LYS A 76 2.73 -10.11 0.63
C LYS A 76 2.96 -9.44 -0.71
N TYR A 77 2.72 -10.17 -1.77
CA TYR A 77 2.56 -9.52 -3.05
C TYR A 77 1.29 -8.68 -3.05
N ARG A 78 1.41 -7.44 -3.47
CA ARG A 78 0.36 -6.43 -3.40
C ARG A 78 0.39 -5.54 -4.63
N PRO A 79 -0.73 -4.90 -4.96
CA PRO A 79 -0.73 -3.87 -5.97
C PRO A 79 0.08 -2.66 -5.49
N CYS A 80 0.72 -1.98 -6.44
CA CYS A 80 1.35 -0.70 -6.21
C CYS A 80 1.18 0.20 -7.44
N LEU A 81 0.99 1.49 -7.24
CA LEU A 81 0.93 2.47 -8.31
C LEU A 81 2.35 2.97 -8.63
N LEU A 82 2.82 2.77 -9.86
CA LEU A 82 4.11 3.23 -10.31
C LEU A 82 4.10 4.74 -10.59
N VAL A 83 4.84 5.51 -9.78
CA VAL A 83 4.93 6.97 -9.91
C VAL A 83 6.06 7.36 -10.86
N ARG A 84 7.17 6.63 -10.79
CA ARG A 84 8.38 6.92 -11.55
C ARG A 84 9.19 5.66 -11.76
N ASN A 85 9.59 5.43 -13.00
CA ASN A 85 10.51 4.35 -13.37
C ASN A 85 11.92 4.55 -12.79
N ALA A 86 12.58 3.43 -12.52
CA ALA A 86 14.00 3.43 -12.19
C ALA A 86 14.82 3.94 -13.39
N ILE A 87 15.89 4.67 -13.10
CA ILE A 87 16.97 4.89 -14.07
C ILE A 87 18.19 4.18 -13.49
N PRO A 88 18.66 3.09 -14.12
CA PRO A 88 19.81 2.32 -13.64
C PRO A 88 21.00 3.22 -13.27
N GLY A 89 21.54 3.05 -12.07
CA GLY A 89 22.69 3.82 -11.56
C GLY A 89 22.41 5.28 -11.19
N ALA A 90 21.22 5.83 -11.46
CA ALA A 90 20.91 7.23 -11.22
C ALA A 90 19.79 7.43 -10.19
N ARG A 91 18.69 6.67 -10.28
CA ARG A 91 17.60 6.77 -9.32
C ARG A 91 16.75 5.49 -9.24
N PRO A 92 16.27 5.10 -8.05
CA PRO A 92 15.34 4.00 -7.93
C PRO A 92 13.95 4.35 -8.45
N ALA A 93 13.18 3.30 -8.77
CA ALA A 93 11.76 3.42 -9.00
C ALA A 93 11.05 3.96 -7.76
N THR A 94 9.90 4.59 -7.95
CA THR A 94 9.10 5.16 -6.86
C THR A 94 7.65 4.74 -7.05
N VAL A 95 7.04 4.24 -5.97
CA VAL A 95 5.68 3.69 -5.99
C VAL A 95 4.85 4.20 -4.81
N PHE A 96 3.53 4.21 -4.97
CA PHE A 96 2.61 4.18 -3.84
C PHE A 96 2.15 2.73 -3.60
N LEU A 97 2.20 2.27 -2.35
CA LEU A 97 1.71 0.93 -2.03
C LEU A 97 0.20 0.92 -1.88
N MET A 98 -0.40 -0.19 -2.34
CA MET A 98 -1.82 -0.44 -2.18
C MET A 98 -2.03 -1.69 -1.33
N GLY A 99 -3.11 -1.72 -0.55
CA GLY A 99 -3.53 -2.94 0.12
C GLY A 99 -4.89 -2.84 0.78
N THR A 100 -5.33 -3.97 1.32
CA THR A 100 -6.54 -4.05 2.14
C THR A 100 -6.14 -3.93 3.62
N LEU A 101 -6.82 -3.05 4.35
CA LEU A 101 -6.62 -2.87 5.79
C LEU A 101 -7.53 -3.86 6.56
N ARG A 102 -7.41 -5.15 6.25
CA ARG A 102 -8.30 -6.22 6.77
C ARG A 102 -9.79 -6.00 6.51
N ARG A 103 -10.13 -5.16 5.52
CA ARG A 103 -11.51 -4.74 5.20
C ARG A 103 -12.20 -3.97 6.34
N GLU A 104 -11.42 -3.47 7.29
CA GLU A 104 -11.94 -2.58 8.34
C GLU A 104 -12.11 -1.16 7.76
N PRO A 105 -13.12 -0.40 8.25
CA PRO A 105 -13.23 1.03 7.95
C PRO A 105 -11.97 1.77 8.36
N ILE A 106 -11.57 2.78 7.58
CA ILE A 106 -10.32 3.51 7.84
C ILE A 106 -10.39 4.27 9.18
N GLU A 107 -11.57 4.70 9.59
CA GLU A 107 -11.82 5.43 10.83
C GLU A 107 -11.66 4.55 12.08
N SER A 108 -11.73 3.21 11.90
CA SER A 108 -11.73 2.25 13.00
C SER A 108 -10.53 2.48 13.94
N PRO A 109 -10.74 2.47 15.27
CA PRO A 109 -9.65 2.65 16.23
C PRO A 109 -8.62 1.51 16.19
N SER A 110 -8.95 0.36 15.61
CA SER A 110 -8.02 -0.73 15.32
C SER A 110 -7.02 -0.40 14.21
N ILE A 111 -7.29 0.60 13.38
CA ILE A 111 -6.38 1.07 12.33
C ILE A 111 -5.37 2.08 12.92
N PRO A 112 -4.06 1.84 12.78
CA PRO A 112 -3.02 2.78 13.20
C PRO A 112 -3.28 4.22 12.70
N LYS A 113 -3.09 5.22 13.57
CA LYS A 113 -3.28 6.65 13.23
C LYS A 113 -2.61 7.06 11.92
N VAL A 114 -1.40 6.56 11.66
CA VAL A 114 -0.66 6.89 10.43
C VAL A 114 -1.40 6.44 9.17
N TYR A 115 -2.08 5.28 9.19
CA TYR A 115 -2.86 4.83 8.03
C TYR A 115 -4.10 5.69 7.86
N ARG A 116 -4.73 6.11 8.95
CA ARG A 116 -5.90 7.00 8.89
C ARG A 116 -5.57 8.34 8.24
N GLU A 117 -4.36 8.84 8.50
CA GLU A 117 -3.88 10.07 7.88
C GLU A 117 -3.51 9.88 6.41
N PHE A 118 -2.78 8.82 6.07
CA PHE A 118 -2.14 8.66 4.76
C PHE A 118 -2.86 7.70 3.80
N CYS A 119 -3.89 6.96 4.20
CA CYS A 119 -4.60 6.08 3.27
C CYS A 119 -5.68 6.83 2.51
N ARG A 120 -5.75 6.62 1.19
CA ARG A 120 -6.80 7.14 0.32
C ARG A 120 -7.52 5.98 -0.35
N ALA A 121 -8.83 6.14 -0.48
CA ALA A 121 -9.68 5.13 -1.08
C ALA A 121 -9.44 5.06 -2.59
N ILE A 122 -9.42 3.84 -3.14
CA ILE A 122 -9.52 3.60 -4.58
C ILE A 122 -10.96 3.18 -4.87
N TYR A 123 -11.64 3.90 -5.77
CA TYR A 123 -13.00 3.57 -6.21
C TYR A 123 -13.06 2.12 -6.74
N PRO A 124 -14.07 1.30 -6.39
CA PRO A 124 -15.39 1.65 -5.85
C PRO A 124 -15.46 1.70 -4.32
N ASN A 125 -14.36 1.91 -3.62
CA ASN A 125 -14.40 2.23 -2.19
C ASN A 125 -14.99 3.66 -1.99
N SER A 126 -16.25 3.87 -2.40
CA SER A 126 -17.01 5.12 -2.35
C SER A 126 -17.74 5.29 -1.02
N GLY A 127 -17.21 4.71 0.06
CA GLY A 127 -17.85 4.65 1.37
C GLY A 127 -18.22 6.03 1.94
N PHE A 128 -17.71 7.13 1.36
CA PHE A 128 -18.10 8.48 1.73
C PHE A 128 -18.18 9.36 0.48
N LEU A 129 -19.35 9.97 0.27
CA LEU A 129 -19.61 10.98 -0.77
C LEU A 129 -18.64 12.18 -0.70
N ASP A 130 -17.95 12.35 0.42
CA ASP A 130 -17.09 13.49 0.74
C ASP A 130 -15.60 13.14 0.95
N SER A 131 -15.19 11.87 0.82
CA SER A 131 -13.78 11.50 0.97
C SER A 131 -13.03 11.62 -0.36
N ALA A 132 -11.83 12.21 -0.33
CA ALA A 132 -10.93 12.22 -1.47
C ALA A 132 -10.56 10.79 -1.85
N HIS A 133 -10.96 10.37 -3.04
CA HIS A 133 -10.69 9.05 -3.60
C HIS A 133 -10.11 9.17 -5.01
N PHE A 134 -9.50 8.09 -5.49
CA PHE A 134 -8.91 8.02 -6.82
C PHE A 134 -9.49 6.85 -7.61
N HIS A 135 -9.45 6.99 -8.94
CA HIS A 135 -9.95 5.98 -9.86
C HIS A 135 -8.79 5.26 -10.55
N THR A 136 -9.05 4.01 -10.93
CA THR A 136 -8.25 3.29 -11.92
C THR A 136 -9.06 3.09 -13.18
N THR A 137 -8.36 2.86 -14.28
CA THR A 137 -8.89 2.43 -15.56
C THR A 137 -8.21 1.12 -15.95
N PRO A 138 -8.95 0.01 -16.14
CA PRO A 138 -10.38 -0.12 -15.85
C PRO A 138 -10.71 0.06 -14.35
N PRO A 139 -12.00 0.21 -14.00
CA PRO A 139 -12.43 0.34 -12.61
C PRO A 139 -11.91 -0.80 -11.73
N TRP A 140 -11.46 -0.48 -10.52
CA TRP A 140 -11.00 -1.51 -9.59
C TRP A 140 -12.16 -2.46 -9.24
N PRO A 141 -11.95 -3.79 -9.19
CA PRO A 141 -13.07 -4.72 -9.14
C PRO A 141 -13.75 -4.86 -7.77
N HIS A 142 -13.16 -4.36 -6.68
CA HIS A 142 -13.71 -4.57 -5.33
C HIS A 142 -13.57 -3.38 -4.37
N SER A 143 -14.56 -3.18 -3.51
CA SER A 143 -14.64 -2.15 -2.47
C SER A 143 -13.91 -2.59 -1.20
N SER A 144 -12.60 -2.33 -1.11
CA SER A 144 -11.78 -2.48 0.12
C SER A 144 -10.33 -2.03 -0.10
N GLN A 145 -10.07 -1.36 -1.22
CA GLN A 145 -8.73 -1.06 -1.67
C GLN A 145 -8.32 0.32 -1.18
N TRP A 146 -7.18 0.36 -0.50
CA TRP A 146 -6.55 1.59 -0.01
C TRP A 146 -5.21 1.77 -0.69
N LEU A 147 -4.84 3.03 -0.92
CA LEU A 147 -3.52 3.46 -1.36
C LEU A 147 -2.89 4.29 -0.25
N VAL A 148 -1.67 3.95 0.16
CA VAL A 148 -0.92 4.75 1.13
C VAL A 148 -0.28 5.92 0.38
N SER A 149 -0.80 7.13 0.55
CA SER A 149 -0.40 8.36 -0.14
C SER A 149 0.90 8.94 0.41
N TYR A 150 1.93 8.09 0.45
CA TYR A 150 3.32 8.47 0.69
C TYR A 150 4.21 7.66 -0.25
N PRO A 151 4.90 8.31 -1.21
CA PRO A 151 5.67 7.58 -2.21
C PRO A 151 6.92 6.97 -1.56
N ILE A 152 7.18 5.71 -1.84
CA ILE A 152 8.39 5.02 -1.35
C ILE A 152 9.36 4.79 -2.52
N PRO A 153 10.67 5.08 -2.32
CA PRO A 153 11.68 4.63 -3.24
C PRO A 153 11.92 3.14 -3.06
N LEU A 154 11.99 2.41 -4.17
CA LEU A 154 12.41 1.02 -4.18
C LEU A 154 13.94 0.93 -4.06
N GLY A 155 14.47 -0.25 -3.74
CA GLY A 155 15.92 -0.47 -3.83
C GLY A 155 16.36 -0.59 -5.29
N ASP A 156 17.65 -0.44 -5.56
CA ASP A 156 18.20 -0.45 -6.93
C ASP A 156 17.91 -1.76 -7.70
N ASN A 157 17.73 -2.86 -6.97
CA ASN A 157 17.42 -4.18 -7.53
C ASN A 157 15.92 -4.47 -7.71
N ASN A 158 15.04 -3.59 -7.22
CA ASN A 158 13.60 -3.81 -7.26
C ASN A 158 12.99 -3.12 -8.48
N LEU A 159 13.10 -3.80 -9.62
CA LEU A 159 12.40 -3.39 -10.84
C LEU A 159 10.93 -3.78 -10.74
N VAL A 160 10.07 -2.85 -11.14
CA VAL A 160 8.63 -3.06 -11.23
C VAL A 160 8.30 -3.31 -12.69
N THR A 161 8.33 -4.58 -13.08
CA THR A 161 8.16 -4.98 -14.48
C THR A 161 6.84 -5.69 -14.76
N VAL A 162 6.14 -6.13 -13.71
CA VAL A 162 4.95 -6.97 -13.84
C VAL A 162 3.71 -6.18 -13.43
N HIS A 163 2.72 -6.10 -14.34
CA HIS A 163 1.41 -5.53 -14.06
C HIS A 163 0.65 -6.37 -13.02
N TRP A 164 -0.13 -5.71 -12.16
CA TRP A 164 -1.06 -6.40 -11.27
C TRP A 164 -2.18 -7.06 -12.07
N ARG A 165 -2.57 -8.28 -11.70
CA ARG A 165 -3.65 -9.04 -12.34
C ARG A 165 -4.53 -9.70 -11.29
N PHE A 166 -5.84 -9.75 -11.55
CA PHE A 166 -6.77 -10.56 -10.76
C PHE A 166 -6.81 -12.00 -11.30
N LYS A 167 -6.99 -12.97 -10.40
CA LYS A 167 -6.90 -14.40 -10.73
C LYS A 167 -8.09 -14.93 -11.55
N ASP A 168 -9.23 -14.25 -11.47
CA ASP A 168 -10.51 -14.78 -11.97
C ASP A 168 -10.96 -14.09 -13.28
N GLU A 169 -10.10 -13.31 -13.91
CA GLU A 169 -10.42 -12.64 -15.17
C GLU A 169 -10.17 -13.59 -16.35
N SER A 170 -11.26 -14.12 -16.93
CA SER A 170 -11.28 -14.86 -18.20
C SER A 170 -11.00 -13.97 -19.42
N THR A 171 -10.85 -12.67 -19.21
CA THR A 171 -10.48 -11.66 -20.21
C THR A 171 -8.97 -11.57 -20.41
N PRO A 172 -8.51 -11.12 -21.60
CA PRO A 172 -7.09 -10.81 -21.81
C PRO A 172 -6.60 -9.86 -20.73
N ALA A 173 -5.37 -10.09 -20.25
CA ALA A 173 -4.79 -9.43 -19.09
C ALA A 173 -5.00 -7.91 -19.11
N GLN A 174 -5.92 -7.42 -18.28
CA GLN A 174 -6.21 -6.00 -18.18
C GLN A 174 -5.08 -5.29 -17.43
N VAL A 175 -4.58 -4.19 -17.99
CA VAL A 175 -3.67 -3.30 -17.28
C VAL A 175 -4.48 -2.24 -16.55
N TYR A 176 -4.50 -2.33 -15.23
CA TYR A 176 -5.01 -1.28 -14.36
C TYR A 176 -4.02 -0.12 -14.33
N ALA A 177 -4.51 1.11 -14.53
CA ALA A 177 -3.69 2.31 -14.45
C ALA A 177 -4.47 3.47 -13.84
N MET A 178 -3.76 4.43 -13.28
CA MET A 178 -4.26 5.75 -12.92
C MET A 178 -3.86 6.73 -14.02
N ASP A 179 -4.80 7.55 -14.49
CA ASP A 179 -4.48 8.56 -15.50
C ASP A 179 -3.52 9.62 -14.95
N LYS A 180 -2.89 10.36 -15.86
CA LYS A 180 -1.85 11.34 -15.53
C LYS A 180 -2.35 12.43 -14.57
N ALA A 181 -3.56 12.95 -14.77
CA ALA A 181 -4.11 14.03 -13.96
C ALA A 181 -4.44 13.53 -12.54
N SER A 182 -5.02 12.33 -12.42
CA SER A 182 -5.26 11.69 -11.12
C SER A 182 -3.96 11.40 -10.37
N LEU A 183 -2.92 10.92 -11.05
CA LEU A 183 -1.61 10.67 -10.45
C LEU A 183 -0.93 11.96 -9.98
N GLU A 184 -1.05 13.04 -10.75
CA GLU A 184 -0.55 14.36 -10.37
C GLU A 184 -1.29 14.89 -9.15
N ALA A 185 -2.62 14.82 -9.14
CA ALA A 185 -3.46 15.19 -7.99
C ALA A 185 -3.10 14.38 -6.74
N LEU A 186 -2.89 13.07 -6.86
CA LEU A 186 -2.43 12.21 -5.77
C LEU A 186 -1.06 12.63 -5.24
N THR A 187 -0.14 13.02 -6.13
CA THR A 187 1.21 13.47 -5.76
C THR A 187 1.17 14.80 -5.01
N VAL A 188 0.36 15.76 -5.47
CA VAL A 188 0.12 17.04 -4.79
C VAL A 188 -0.52 16.79 -3.42
N HIS A 189 -1.54 15.94 -3.38
CA HIS A 189 -2.23 15.54 -2.15
C HIS A 189 -1.27 14.93 -1.13
N SER A 190 -0.44 13.97 -1.56
CA SER A 190 0.57 13.32 -0.71
C SER A 190 1.53 14.32 -0.06
N ARG A 191 2.07 15.27 -0.85
CA ARG A 191 2.96 16.33 -0.35
C ARG A 191 2.26 17.24 0.65
N LYS A 192 1.01 17.62 0.37
CA LYS A 192 0.20 18.45 1.24
C LYS A 192 -0.08 17.76 2.58
N THR A 193 -0.57 16.52 2.55
CA THR A 193 -0.81 15.72 3.76
C THR A 193 0.46 15.57 4.60
N PHE A 194 1.61 15.31 3.97
CA PHE A 194 2.86 15.22 4.72
C PHE A 194 3.30 16.57 5.31
N LYS A 195 3.08 17.69 4.62
CA LYS A 195 3.35 19.03 5.17
C LYS A 195 2.46 19.35 6.37
N GLU A 196 1.17 19.04 6.29
CA GLU A 196 0.21 19.21 7.38
C GLU A 196 0.57 18.32 8.57
N TRP A 197 0.94 17.06 8.29
CA TRP A 197 1.47 16.12 9.28
C TRP A 197 2.69 16.68 10.01
N GLN A 198 3.70 17.18 9.28
CA GLN A 198 4.89 17.76 9.87
C GLN A 198 4.56 19.00 10.71
N ALA A 199 3.70 19.89 10.21
CA ALA A 199 3.29 21.07 10.96
C ALA A 199 2.63 20.70 12.30
N ARG A 200 1.74 19.70 12.29
CA ARG A 200 1.13 19.17 13.51
C ARG A 200 2.17 18.56 14.46
N CYS A 201 3.09 17.74 13.95
CA CYS A 201 4.15 17.15 14.77
C CYS A 201 5.07 18.20 15.39
N ASN A 202 5.40 19.28 14.66
CA ASN A 202 6.26 20.34 15.16
C ASN A 202 5.55 21.19 16.23
N LYS A 203 4.25 21.44 16.07
CA LYS A 203 3.43 22.14 17.05
C LYS A 203 3.24 21.30 18.32
N GLU A 204 3.07 19.99 18.17
CA GLU A 204 2.79 19.05 19.25
C GLU A 204 3.75 17.85 19.18
N PRO A 205 4.99 17.96 19.69
CA PRO A 205 5.98 16.89 19.58
C PRO A 205 5.52 15.55 20.19
N GLU A 206 4.71 15.60 21.25
CA GLU A 206 4.11 14.42 21.87
C GLU A 206 3.15 13.68 20.94
N PHE A 207 2.52 14.37 19.97
CA PHE A 207 1.72 13.70 18.95
C PHE A 207 2.57 12.73 18.12
N ALA A 208 3.75 13.16 17.66
CA ALA A 208 4.65 12.33 16.87
C ALA A 208 5.15 11.12 17.68
N ARG A 209 5.53 11.35 18.95
CA ARG A 209 5.98 10.29 19.87
C ARG A 209 4.88 9.28 20.17
N ALA A 210 3.65 9.74 20.40
CA ALA A 210 2.50 8.88 20.62
C ALA A 210 2.17 8.03 19.39
N VAL A 211 2.26 8.60 18.18
CA VAL A 211 2.07 7.84 16.92
C VAL A 211 3.16 6.79 16.75
N GLU A 212 4.44 7.13 17.00
CA GLU A 212 5.53 6.16 16.91
C GLU A 212 5.32 5.02 17.92
N THR A 213 4.99 5.36 19.17
CA THR A 213 4.72 4.39 20.24
C THR A 213 3.57 3.46 19.87
N GLU A 214 2.44 4.01 19.39
CA GLU A 214 1.30 3.22 18.91
C GLU A 214 1.73 2.26 17.79
N TRP A 215 2.49 2.77 16.81
CA TRP A 215 2.97 1.98 15.69
C TRP A 215 3.88 0.83 16.14
N ARG A 216 4.79 1.07 17.09
CA ARG A 216 5.67 0.03 17.64
C ARG A 216 4.89 -1.03 18.40
N ALA A 217 3.96 -0.63 19.27
CA ALA A 217 3.14 -1.56 20.04
C ALA A 217 2.34 -2.51 19.11
N ARG A 218 1.68 -1.95 18.09
CA ARG A 218 0.93 -2.74 17.11
C ARG A 218 1.82 -3.62 16.25
N SER A 219 2.95 -3.08 15.77
CA SER A 219 3.89 -3.84 14.95
C SER A 219 4.49 -5.03 15.71
N ALA A 220 4.75 -4.87 17.02
CA ALA A 220 5.20 -5.95 17.88
C ALA A 220 4.13 -7.05 18.01
N ALA A 221 2.87 -6.67 18.20
CA ALA A 221 1.75 -7.62 18.29
C ALA A 221 1.51 -8.43 17.00
N LEU A 222 1.88 -7.88 15.85
CA LEU A 222 1.73 -8.55 14.54
C LEU A 222 2.91 -9.45 14.17
N ARG A 223 4.03 -9.38 14.88
CA ARG A 223 5.15 -10.29 14.63
C ARG A 223 4.71 -11.69 15.05
N PRO A 224 4.84 -12.71 14.18
CA PRO A 224 4.65 -14.08 14.62
C PRO A 224 5.58 -14.29 15.80
N ARG A 225 5.02 -14.68 16.96
CA ARG A 225 5.84 -15.16 18.07
C ARG A 225 6.72 -16.25 17.46
N ARG A 226 8.04 -16.02 17.42
CA ARG A 226 9.00 -17.07 17.08
C ARG A 226 8.70 -18.17 18.08
N ARG A 227 7.98 -19.22 17.68
CA ARG A 227 7.91 -20.45 18.47
C ARG A 227 9.37 -20.84 18.68
N SER A 228 9.80 -20.89 19.92
CA SER A 228 11.13 -21.36 20.24
C SER A 228 11.28 -22.73 19.59
N ILE A 229 12.43 -22.95 18.95
CA ILE A 229 12.75 -24.23 18.31
C ILE A 229 12.79 -25.39 19.33
N SER A 230 12.67 -25.10 20.63
CA SER A 230 12.55 -26.06 21.72
C SER A 230 11.27 -26.89 21.71
N ASP A 231 10.19 -26.47 21.05
CA ASP A 231 8.91 -27.20 21.06
C ASP A 231 8.75 -28.17 19.88
N LYS A 232 9.84 -28.56 19.22
CA LYS A 232 9.79 -29.48 18.07
C LYS A 232 9.69 -30.96 18.42
N TYR A 233 9.66 -31.31 19.70
CA TYR A 233 9.37 -32.66 20.14
C TYR A 233 8.31 -32.62 21.22
N LEU A 234 7.06 -32.43 20.80
CA LEU A 234 5.87 -33.07 21.38
C LEU A 234 4.65 -32.48 20.66
N HIS A 235 3.92 -33.38 20.00
CA HIS A 235 2.58 -33.20 19.43
C HIS A 235 2.52 -32.57 18.03
N GLY A 236 2.42 -33.47 17.05
CA GLY A 236 1.84 -33.16 15.76
C GLY A 236 0.34 -32.92 15.90
N SER A 237 -0.09 -31.72 15.52
CA SER A 237 -1.46 -31.42 15.08
C SER A 237 -1.53 -29.97 14.60
N GLU A 238 -1.72 -29.83 13.29
CA GLU A 238 -2.41 -28.75 12.56
C GLU A 238 -2.09 -27.29 12.91
N LEU A 239 -1.25 -26.66 12.08
CA LEU A 239 -1.24 -25.21 11.88
C LEU A 239 -1.91 -24.89 10.55
N LEU A 240 -3.11 -24.32 10.64
CA LEU A 240 -3.83 -23.64 9.56
C LEU A 240 -3.02 -22.44 9.06
N CYS A 241 -2.08 -22.70 8.16
CA CYS A 241 -1.78 -21.77 7.10
C CYS A 241 -2.98 -21.79 6.16
N PHE A 242 -3.68 -20.67 6.03
CA PHE A 242 -4.55 -20.43 4.88
C PHE A 242 -3.67 -20.46 3.62
N SER A 243 -3.52 -21.66 3.05
CA SER A 243 -3.17 -21.87 1.67
C SER A 243 -4.26 -21.25 0.80
N PRO A 244 -3.95 -20.61 -0.33
CA PRO A 244 -4.95 -20.40 -1.36
C PRO A 244 -5.38 -21.79 -1.82
N THR A 245 -6.67 -22.08 -1.72
CA THR A 245 -7.28 -23.32 -2.23
C THR A 245 -6.88 -23.49 -3.70
N ILE A 246 -6.01 -24.46 -3.98
CA ILE A 246 -5.83 -25.01 -5.31
C ILE A 246 -6.99 -25.99 -5.46
N ALA A 247 -8.01 -25.61 -6.22
CA ALA A 247 -9.02 -26.55 -6.66
C ALA A 247 -8.37 -27.48 -7.69
N THR A 248 -8.11 -28.72 -7.29
CA THR A 248 -7.82 -29.82 -8.19
C THR A 248 -9.07 -30.12 -9.02
N TYR A 249 -8.97 -29.93 -10.33
CA TYR A 249 -9.99 -30.30 -11.30
C TYR A 249 -9.96 -31.83 -11.46
N HIS A 250 -11.04 -32.52 -11.05
CA HIS A 250 -11.28 -33.88 -11.51
C HIS A 250 -11.91 -33.81 -12.90
N SER A 251 -11.18 -34.30 -13.90
CA SER A 251 -11.78 -34.69 -15.17
C SER A 251 -12.75 -35.84 -14.92
N ARG A 252 -14.00 -35.67 -15.32
CA ARG A 252 -14.88 -36.79 -15.68
C ARG A 252 -15.29 -36.60 -17.12
N ALA A 253 -14.74 -37.47 -17.95
CA ALA A 253 -15.23 -37.75 -19.28
C ALA A 253 -16.66 -38.31 -19.18
N LYS A 254 -17.56 -37.77 -19.99
CA LYS A 254 -18.53 -38.51 -20.80
C LYS A 254 -18.78 -37.72 -22.07
#